data_AF-A0A970I3G4-F1
#
_entry.id   AF-A0A970I3G4-F1
#
_cell.length_a   1.000
_cell.length_b   1.000
_cell.length_c   1.000
_cell.angle_alpha   90.00
_cell.angle_beta   90.00
_cell.angle_gamma   90.00
#
_symmetry.space_group_name_H-M   'P 1'
#
loop_
_entity.id
_entity.type
_entity.pdbx_description
1 polymer ?
#
loop_
_entity_poly.entity_id
_entity_poly.type
_entity_poly.pdbx_seq_one_letter_code
_entity_poly.pdbx_strand_id
1 'polypeptide(L)'
;MAHSTIQKATFINSLKQEMIDADIDPNGTPEFSKTSIVELLMKVQTLRDLWEKSTYIGFSIEENGYAEVNGEKYSLNGKVDATLKQSDQTNEYTSHVANKVIIYKPAFVSYLRLGFTLGHELIHVHHINTGFSLKIFNSRSLNEAKNYLERLAYGWNMNYGDPQAADKMKMYQ
;
A
#
# COMPACT_ATOMS: atom_id res chain seq x y z
N MET A 1 -26.67 -7.89 16.91
CA MET A 1 -25.50 -7.11 16.45
C MET A 1 -24.44 -8.11 16.01
N ALA A 2 -24.30 -8.31 14.70
CA ALA A 2 -23.33 -9.26 14.15
C ALA A 2 -21.95 -8.60 14.13
N HIS A 3 -21.09 -9.00 15.06
CA HIS A 3 -19.66 -8.73 14.97
C HIS A 3 -19.16 -9.45 13.71
N SER A 4 -18.83 -8.70 12.65
CA SER A 4 -18.13 -9.28 11.52
C SER A 4 -16.74 -9.68 11.99
N THR A 5 -16.58 -10.95 12.35
CA THR A 5 -15.29 -11.61 12.41
C THR A 5 -14.67 -11.38 11.03
N ILE A 6 -13.68 -10.49 10.95
CA ILE A 6 -12.74 -10.51 9.84
C ILE A 6 -12.12 -11.90 9.97
N GLN A 7 -12.64 -12.87 9.21
CA GLN A 7 -11.92 -14.11 8.96
C GLN A 7 -10.53 -13.65 8.56
N LYS A 8 -9.53 -13.94 9.40
CA LYS A 8 -8.15 -13.95 8.96
C LYS A 8 -8.19 -14.79 7.70
N ALA A 9 -8.11 -14.13 6.54
CA ALA A 9 -7.90 -14.83 5.29
C ALA A 9 -6.51 -15.43 5.47
N THR A 10 -6.47 -16.69 5.92
CA THR A 10 -5.26 -17.48 5.97
C THR A 10 -4.95 -17.78 4.53
N PHE A 11 -4.25 -16.85 3.86
CA PHE A 11 -3.72 -17.11 2.53
C PHE A 11 -2.72 -18.26 2.65
N ILE A 12 -2.86 -19.23 1.76
CA ILE A 12 -2.17 -20.53 1.85
C ILE A 12 -0.65 -20.37 1.71
N ASN A 13 -0.19 -19.32 1.02
CA ASN A 13 1.22 -19.01 0.76
C ASN A 13 1.57 -17.55 1.14
N SER A 14 2.78 -17.33 1.66
CA SER A 14 3.33 -15.98 1.86
C SER A 14 3.71 -15.33 0.53
N LEU A 15 3.84 -13.99 0.48
CA LEU A 15 4.27 -13.29 -0.74
C LEU A 15 5.63 -13.80 -1.25
N LYS A 16 6.52 -14.14 -0.32
CA LYS A 16 7.82 -14.76 -0.62
C LYS A 16 7.67 -16.09 -1.35
N GLN A 17 6.73 -16.94 -0.90
CA GLN A 17 6.50 -18.23 -1.53
C GLN A 17 5.89 -18.06 -2.93
N GLU A 18 4.93 -17.14 -3.10
CA GLU A 18 4.36 -16.86 -4.43
C GLU A 18 5.41 -16.34 -5.43
N MET A 19 6.38 -15.55 -4.97
CA MET A 19 7.50 -15.12 -5.82
C MET A 19 8.36 -16.32 -6.25
N ILE A 20 8.69 -17.22 -5.33
CA ILE A 20 9.46 -18.44 -5.62
C ILE A 20 8.69 -19.32 -6.61
N ASP A 21 7.40 -19.54 -6.38
CA ASP A 21 6.53 -20.34 -7.25
C ASP A 21 6.41 -19.72 -8.66
N ALA A 22 6.68 -18.42 -8.80
CA ALA A 22 6.67 -17.68 -10.05
C ALA A 22 8.07 -17.46 -10.67
N ASP A 23 9.07 -18.20 -10.21
CA ASP A 23 10.48 -18.12 -10.64
C ASP A 23 11.11 -16.73 -10.45
N ILE A 24 10.74 -16.02 -9.38
CA ILE A 24 11.33 -14.74 -8.96
C ILE A 24 12.12 -14.96 -7.67
N ASP A 25 13.43 -14.66 -7.67
CA ASP A 25 14.24 -14.65 -6.45
C ASP A 25 13.81 -13.48 -5.54
N PRO A 26 13.17 -13.75 -4.37
CA PRO A 26 12.69 -12.68 -3.49
C PRO A 26 13.81 -11.81 -2.92
N ASN A 27 15.04 -12.34 -2.84
CA ASN A 27 16.21 -11.61 -2.36
C ASN A 27 17.01 -10.96 -3.49
N GLY A 28 16.68 -11.26 -4.74
CA GLY A 28 17.29 -10.65 -5.91
C GLY A 28 16.98 -9.15 -5.99
N THR A 29 17.93 -8.38 -6.50
CA THR A 29 17.78 -6.92 -6.67
C THR A 29 17.08 -6.62 -8.00
N PRO A 30 15.85 -6.07 -7.99
CA PRO A 30 15.17 -5.65 -9.21
C PRO A 30 15.90 -4.49 -9.89
N GLU A 31 15.70 -4.37 -11.20
CA GLU A 31 16.11 -3.16 -11.91
C GLU A 31 15.26 -1.98 -11.40
N PHE A 32 15.87 -0.80 -11.24
CA PHE A 32 15.14 0.42 -10.92
C PHE A 32 14.37 0.93 -12.15
N SER A 33 13.37 0.15 -12.57
CA SER A 33 12.57 0.37 -13.77
C SER A 33 11.11 -0.06 -13.54
N LYS A 34 10.22 0.39 -14.43
CA LYS A 34 8.82 -0.07 -14.42
C LYS A 34 8.69 -1.55 -14.79
N THR A 35 9.67 -2.12 -15.47
CA THR A 35 9.66 -3.51 -15.91
C THR A 35 9.60 -4.46 -14.72
N SER A 36 10.41 -4.23 -13.67
CA SER A 36 10.39 -5.06 -12.46
C SER A 36 9.07 -4.96 -11.68
N ILE A 37 8.39 -3.80 -11.73
CA ILE A 37 7.04 -3.65 -11.16
C ILE A 37 6.04 -4.49 -11.96
N VAL A 38 6.04 -4.35 -13.29
CA VAL A 38 5.14 -5.10 -14.17
C VAL A 38 5.37 -6.60 -14.04
N GLU A 39 6.62 -7.04 -13.94
CA GLU A 39 6.96 -8.46 -13.72
C GLU A 39 6.27 -9.00 -12.46
N LEU A 40 6.41 -8.30 -11.32
CA LEU A 40 5.75 -8.70 -10.07
C LEU A 40 4.23 -8.76 -10.21
N LEU A 41 3.61 -7.71 -10.78
CA LEU A 41 2.16 -7.63 -10.97
C LEU A 41 1.64 -8.71 -11.92
N MET A 42 2.43 -9.09 -12.93
CA MET A 42 2.04 -10.10 -13.92
C MET A 42 2.32 -11.53 -13.48
N LYS A 43 3.23 -11.77 -12.53
CA LYS A 43 3.64 -13.12 -12.13
C LYS A 43 3.15 -13.54 -10.75
N VAL A 44 3.06 -12.62 -9.79
CA VAL A 44 2.66 -12.91 -8.41
C VAL A 44 1.15 -12.69 -8.26
N GLN A 45 0.39 -13.77 -8.04
CA GLN A 45 -1.08 -13.76 -8.11
C GLN A 45 -1.70 -12.75 -7.15
N THR A 46 -1.25 -12.72 -5.90
CA THR A 46 -1.79 -11.80 -4.90
C THR A 46 -1.63 -10.33 -5.33
N LEU A 47 -0.47 -9.97 -5.89
CA LEU A 47 -0.22 -8.60 -6.35
C LEU A 47 -1.05 -8.26 -7.59
N ARG A 48 -1.24 -9.24 -8.49
CA ARG A 48 -2.13 -9.12 -9.64
C ARG A 48 -3.55 -8.81 -9.21
N ASP A 49 -4.12 -9.62 -8.32
CA ASP A 49 -5.49 -9.47 -7.83
C ASP A 49 -5.72 -8.10 -7.18
N LEU A 50 -4.74 -7.61 -6.42
CA LEU A 50 -4.82 -6.27 -5.84
C LEU A 50 -4.76 -5.18 -6.90
N TRP A 51 -3.91 -5.32 -7.92
CA TRP A 51 -3.81 -4.36 -9.00
C TRP A 51 -5.10 -4.28 -9.82
N GLU A 52 -5.75 -5.42 -10.07
CA GLU A 52 -7.08 -5.49 -10.71
C GLU A 52 -8.15 -4.78 -9.88
N LYS A 53 -8.20 -5.06 -8.56
CA LYS A 53 -9.11 -4.39 -7.61
C LYS A 53 -8.83 -2.89 -7.45
N SER A 54 -7.64 -2.47 -7.80
CA SER A 54 -7.19 -1.08 -7.87
C SER A 54 -7.30 -0.49 -9.28
N THR A 55 -8.16 -1.10 -10.12
CA THR A 55 -8.49 -0.65 -11.48
C THR A 55 -7.27 -0.41 -12.36
N TYR A 56 -6.26 -1.27 -12.23
CA TYR A 56 -5.01 -1.20 -13.00
C TYR A 56 -4.31 0.16 -12.89
N ILE A 57 -4.29 0.76 -11.69
CA ILE A 57 -3.64 2.05 -11.43
C ILE A 57 -2.21 2.09 -12.01
N GLY A 58 -1.83 3.25 -12.56
CA GLY A 58 -0.51 3.46 -13.13
C GLY A 58 0.57 3.72 -12.07
N PHE A 59 1.82 3.43 -12.43
CA PHE A 59 3.00 3.64 -11.59
C PHE A 59 3.95 4.68 -12.19
N SER A 60 4.55 5.50 -11.33
CA SER A 60 5.79 6.24 -11.61
C SER A 60 6.90 5.82 -10.66
N ILE A 61 8.14 5.94 -11.12
CA ILE A 61 9.34 5.68 -10.32
C ILE A 61 10.07 6.99 -10.09
N GLU A 62 10.51 7.22 -8.85
CA GLU A 62 11.22 8.43 -8.43
C GLU A 62 12.45 8.04 -7.59
N GLU A 63 13.53 8.81 -7.67
CA GLU A 63 14.77 8.48 -6.95
C GLU A 63 14.58 8.54 -5.43
N ASN A 64 13.93 9.59 -4.92
CA ASN A 64 13.81 9.84 -3.49
C ASN A 64 12.41 10.32 -3.11
N GLY A 65 11.94 9.83 -1.96
CA GLY A 65 10.73 10.28 -1.30
C GLY A 65 10.99 10.41 0.20
N TYR A 66 10.42 11.44 0.81
CA TYR A 66 10.57 11.68 2.24
C TYR A 66 9.21 12.03 2.86
N ALA A 67 8.97 11.50 4.06
CA ALA A 67 7.94 11.98 4.96
C ALA A 67 8.61 12.65 6.15
N GLU A 68 8.00 13.73 6.64
CA GLU A 68 8.42 14.36 7.90
C GLU A 68 7.47 13.91 9.00
N VAL A 69 8.03 13.32 10.05
CA VAL A 69 7.29 12.90 11.25
C VAL A 69 8.02 13.50 12.44
N ASN A 70 7.34 14.38 13.19
CA ASN A 70 7.89 15.10 14.35
C ASN A 70 9.21 15.86 14.04
N GLY A 71 9.34 16.43 12.84
CA GLY A 71 10.54 17.18 12.42
C GLY A 71 11.68 16.31 11.88
N GLU A 72 11.55 14.98 11.91
CA GLU A 72 12.53 14.05 11.34
C GLU A 72 12.09 13.56 9.96
N LYS A 73 13.05 13.52 9.01
CA LYS A 73 12.81 13.04 7.64
C LYS A 73 13.07 11.55 7.53
N TYR A 74 12.04 10.82 7.12
CA TYR A 74 12.08 9.39 6.87
C TYR A 74 12.00 9.10 5.38
N SER A 75 12.89 8.26 4.88
CA SER A 75 12.83 7.80 3.49
C SER A 75 11.61 6.92 3.26
N LEU A 76 10.89 7.21 2.17
CA LEU A 76 9.73 6.45 1.73
C LEU A 76 10.12 5.38 0.71
N ASN A 77 9.38 4.27 0.71
CA ASN A 77 9.47 3.26 -0.35
C ASN A 77 8.41 3.49 -1.44
N GLY A 78 7.25 4.01 -1.06
CA GLY A 78 6.14 4.28 -1.95
C GLY A 78 5.22 5.36 -1.38
N LYS A 79 4.31 5.85 -2.23
CA LYS A 79 3.12 6.62 -1.84
C LYS A 79 2.07 6.55 -2.94
N VAL A 80 0.80 6.73 -2.57
CA VAL A 80 -0.26 7.05 -3.53
C VAL A 80 -0.33 8.56 -3.73
N ASP A 81 -0.21 9.00 -4.99
CA ASP A 81 -0.56 10.36 -5.38
C ASP A 81 -2.09 10.45 -5.49
N ALA A 82 -2.70 11.17 -4.55
CA ALA A 82 -4.14 11.24 -4.42
C ALA A 82 -4.61 12.68 -4.15
N THR A 83 -5.84 12.97 -4.58
CA THR A 83 -6.50 14.26 -4.33
C THR A 83 -7.65 14.06 -3.36
N LEU A 84 -7.60 14.73 -2.21
CA LEU A 84 -8.66 14.77 -1.22
C LEU A 84 -9.29 16.18 -1.23
N LYS A 85 -10.61 16.27 -1.46
CA LYS A 85 -11.35 17.54 -1.47
C LYS A 85 -12.34 17.61 -0.33
N GLN A 86 -12.47 18.79 0.25
CA GLN A 86 -13.38 19.09 1.35
C GLN A 86 -14.41 20.13 0.90
N SER A 87 -15.63 20.03 1.43
CA SER A 87 -16.70 21.02 1.27
C SER A 87 -16.43 22.22 2.15
N ASP A 88 -16.42 23.41 1.56
CA ASP A 88 -16.26 24.68 2.29
C ASP A 88 -17.43 24.95 3.26
N GLN A 89 -18.59 24.33 3.03
CA GLN A 89 -19.81 24.58 3.79
C GLN A 89 -20.00 23.61 4.96
N THR A 90 -19.71 22.33 4.74
CA THR A 90 -19.97 21.26 5.73
C THR A 90 -18.71 20.78 6.42
N ASN A 91 -17.52 21.20 5.95
CA ASN A 91 -16.23 20.67 6.38
C ASN A 91 -16.13 19.14 6.18
N GLU A 92 -16.96 18.54 5.34
CA GLU A 92 -16.93 17.12 5.00
C GLU A 92 -16.10 16.88 3.74
N TYR A 93 -15.42 15.75 3.68
CA TYR A 93 -14.71 15.29 2.49
C TYR A 93 -15.69 14.75 1.45
N THR A 94 -15.59 15.28 0.23
CA THR A 94 -16.54 15.02 -0.86
C THR A 94 -15.94 14.15 -1.97
N SER A 95 -14.62 14.11 -2.10
CA SER A 95 -13.94 13.24 -3.06
C SER A 95 -12.54 12.87 -2.58
N HIS A 96 -12.16 11.63 -2.83
CA HIS A 96 -10.79 11.14 -2.69
C HIS A 96 -10.50 10.28 -3.91
N VAL A 97 -9.51 10.67 -4.71
CA VAL A 97 -9.19 10.00 -5.98
C VAL A 97 -7.71 9.66 -6.00
N ALA A 98 -7.39 8.41 -6.35
CA ALA A 98 -6.03 7.95 -6.58
C ALA A 98 -5.67 8.20 -8.05
N ASN A 99 -4.59 8.95 -8.29
CA ASN A 99 -4.14 9.29 -9.64
C ASN A 99 -3.07 8.30 -10.14
N LYS A 100 -2.12 7.97 -9.28
CA LYS A 100 -1.03 7.03 -9.55
C LYS A 100 -0.36 6.57 -8.26
N VAL A 101 0.40 5.50 -8.34
CA VAL A 101 1.33 5.08 -7.29
C VAL A 101 2.73 5.55 -7.68
N ILE A 102 3.44 6.17 -6.73
CA ILE A 102 4.85 6.53 -6.87
C ILE A 102 5.67 5.54 -6.06
N ILE A 103 6.62 4.84 -6.70
CA ILE A 103 7.57 3.94 -6.04
C ILE A 103 8.95 4.59 -6.04
N TYR A 104 9.60 4.57 -4.89
CA TYR A 104 10.91 5.17 -4.69
C TYR A 104 12.02 4.12 -4.76
N LYS A 105 13.23 4.55 -5.13
CA LYS A 105 14.42 3.67 -5.23
C LYS A 105 14.70 2.78 -4.01
N PRO A 106 14.47 3.22 -2.75
CA PRO A 106 14.63 2.35 -1.58
C PRO A 106 13.74 1.09 -1.58
N ALA A 107 12.67 1.05 -2.38
CA ALA A 107 11.86 -0.15 -2.55
C ALA A 107 12.57 -1.25 -3.36
N PHE A 108 13.53 -0.87 -4.22
CA PHE A 108 14.20 -1.75 -5.18
C PHE A 108 15.43 -2.47 -4.61
N VAL A 109 15.57 -2.53 -3.28
CA VAL A 109 16.67 -3.26 -2.63
C VAL A 109 16.52 -4.78 -2.75
N SER A 110 15.29 -5.28 -2.90
CA SER A 110 14.99 -6.66 -3.24
C SER A 110 13.58 -6.79 -3.83
N TYR A 111 13.31 -7.86 -4.60
CA TYR A 111 11.97 -8.13 -5.12
C TYR A 111 10.94 -8.27 -4.01
N LEU A 112 11.30 -8.86 -2.88
CA LEU A 112 10.41 -9.00 -1.72
C LEU A 112 10.03 -7.63 -1.14
N ARG A 113 11.01 -6.72 -0.98
CA ARG A 113 10.75 -5.36 -0.49
C ARG A 113 9.88 -4.58 -1.47
N LEU A 114 10.14 -4.71 -2.76
CA LEU A 114 9.32 -4.10 -3.81
C LEU A 114 7.90 -4.64 -3.76
N GLY A 115 7.72 -5.96 -3.67
CA GLY A 115 6.40 -6.60 -3.60
C GLY A 115 5.57 -6.15 -2.39
N PHE A 116 6.16 -6.08 -1.20
CA PHE A 116 5.45 -5.53 -0.02
C PHE A 116 5.10 -4.06 -0.19
N THR A 117 5.97 -3.26 -0.82
CA THR A 117 5.68 -1.86 -1.10
C THR A 117 4.51 -1.74 -2.10
N LEU A 118 4.52 -2.52 -3.18
CA LEU A 118 3.43 -2.52 -4.17
C LEU A 118 2.10 -2.91 -3.53
N GLY A 119 2.06 -4.00 -2.76
CA GLY A 119 0.84 -4.43 -2.09
C GLY A 119 0.31 -3.39 -1.10
N HIS A 120 1.19 -2.77 -0.31
CA HIS A 120 0.85 -1.70 0.62
C HIS A 120 0.15 -0.53 -0.11
N GLU A 121 0.77 0.00 -1.16
CA GLU A 121 0.21 1.15 -1.90
C GLU A 121 -1.08 0.76 -2.65
N LEU A 122 -1.17 -0.46 -3.18
CA LEU A 122 -2.38 -0.93 -3.85
C LEU A 122 -3.57 -1.07 -2.90
N ILE A 123 -3.35 -1.40 -1.62
CA ILE A 123 -4.41 -1.37 -0.61
C ILE A 123 -4.95 0.05 -0.40
N HIS A 124 -4.08 1.06 -0.37
CA HIS A 124 -4.51 2.46 -0.31
C HIS A 124 -5.33 2.85 -1.53
N VAL A 125 -4.89 2.49 -2.74
CA VAL A 125 -5.66 2.73 -3.97
C VAL A 125 -7.03 2.05 -3.92
N HIS A 126 -7.09 0.79 -3.48
CA HIS A 126 -8.35 0.07 -3.34
C HIS A 126 -9.31 0.77 -2.36
N HIS A 127 -8.82 1.23 -1.20
CA HIS A 127 -9.63 1.99 -0.24
C HIS A 127 -10.12 3.32 -0.81
N ILE A 128 -9.33 3.96 -1.68
CA ILE A 128 -9.72 5.20 -2.35
C ILE A 128 -10.81 4.93 -3.40
N ASN A 129 -10.58 3.98 -4.29
CA ASN A 129 -11.49 3.68 -5.40
C ASN A 129 -12.85 3.13 -4.93
N THR A 130 -12.89 2.46 -3.79
CA THR A 130 -14.14 1.95 -3.19
C THR A 130 -14.91 3.00 -2.39
N GLY A 131 -14.37 4.22 -2.22
CA GLY A 131 -14.95 5.26 -1.36
C GLY A 131 -14.80 4.97 0.14
N PHE A 132 -14.12 3.88 0.52
CA PHE A 132 -13.88 3.54 1.92
C PHE A 132 -13.06 4.63 2.63
N SER A 133 -12.04 5.17 1.97
CA SER A 133 -11.21 6.23 2.55
C SER A 133 -12.02 7.50 2.88
N LEU A 134 -12.97 7.90 2.02
CA LEU A 134 -13.88 9.02 2.29
C LEU A 134 -14.72 8.80 3.54
N LYS A 135 -15.30 7.59 3.69
CA LYS A 135 -16.03 7.23 4.90
C LYS A 135 -15.17 7.36 6.14
N ILE A 136 -13.90 6.93 6.08
CA ILE A 136 -12.96 7.05 7.19
C ILE A 136 -12.65 8.53 7.49
N PHE A 137 -12.32 9.34 6.49
CA PHE A 137 -12.01 10.76 6.66
C PHE A 137 -13.19 11.58 7.21
N ASN A 138 -14.44 11.22 6.88
CA ASN A 138 -15.63 11.87 7.42
C ASN A 138 -16.02 11.40 8.84
N SER A 139 -15.40 10.33 9.36
CA SER A 139 -15.72 9.75 10.67
C SER A 139 -14.65 9.96 11.74
N ARG A 140 -13.52 10.55 11.37
CA ARG A 140 -12.31 10.68 12.21
C ARG A 140 -11.59 11.98 11.89
N SER A 141 -10.69 12.43 12.76
CA SER A 141 -9.78 13.53 12.39
C SER A 141 -8.86 13.10 11.24
N LEU A 142 -8.29 14.08 10.51
CA LEU A 142 -7.42 13.81 9.36
C LEU A 142 -6.25 12.87 9.71
N ASN A 143 -5.62 13.08 10.86
CA ASN A 143 -4.48 12.27 11.30
C ASN A 143 -4.92 10.86 11.73
N GLU A 144 -6.01 10.73 12.48
CA GLU A 144 -6.54 9.43 12.87
C GLU A 144 -7.00 8.62 11.65
N ALA A 145 -7.59 9.27 10.65
CA ALA A 145 -7.99 8.65 9.40
C ALA A 145 -6.79 8.12 8.61
N LYS A 146 -5.73 8.95 8.46
CA LYS A 146 -4.46 8.52 7.83
C LYS A 146 -3.85 7.34 8.57
N ASN A 147 -3.69 7.45 9.89
CA ASN A 147 -3.12 6.39 10.72
C ASN A 147 -3.93 5.09 10.63
N TYR A 148 -5.27 5.19 10.60
CA TYR A 148 -6.13 4.03 10.45
C TYR A 148 -5.94 3.33 9.09
N LEU A 149 -5.88 4.09 7.98
CA LEU A 149 -5.64 3.52 6.65
C LEU A 149 -4.25 2.89 6.53
N GLU A 150 -3.22 3.52 7.08
CA GLU A 150 -1.86 2.97 7.17
C GLU A 150 -1.84 1.64 7.92
N ARG A 151 -2.54 1.55 9.05
CA ARG A 151 -2.65 0.30 9.82
C ARG A 151 -3.33 -0.81 9.03
N LEU A 152 -4.32 -0.51 8.19
CA LEU A 152 -4.94 -1.51 7.32
C LEU A 152 -3.97 -2.00 6.24
N ALA A 153 -3.21 -1.10 5.62
CA ALA A 153 -2.20 -1.45 4.62
C ALA A 153 -1.06 -2.28 5.22
N TYR A 154 -0.53 -1.91 6.40
CA TYR A 154 0.45 -2.76 7.10
C TYR A 154 -0.14 -4.06 7.63
N GLY A 155 -1.44 -4.08 7.98
CA GLY A 155 -2.16 -5.31 8.29
C GLY A 155 -2.15 -6.29 7.13
N TRP A 156 -2.28 -5.80 5.89
CA TRP A 156 -2.05 -6.61 4.70
C TRP A 156 -0.61 -7.12 4.63
N ASN A 157 0.41 -6.26 4.76
CA ASN A 157 1.82 -6.69 4.75
C ASN A 157 2.10 -7.83 5.77
N MET A 158 1.58 -7.71 7.00
CA MET A 158 1.72 -8.73 8.03
C MET A 158 1.09 -10.07 7.62
N ASN A 159 -0.12 -10.03 7.05
CA ASN A 159 -0.82 -11.23 6.59
C ASN A 159 -0.05 -11.97 5.49
N TYR A 160 0.79 -11.26 4.74
CA TYR A 160 1.62 -11.80 3.66
C TYR A 160 3.09 -12.02 4.04
N GLY A 161 3.43 -11.87 5.32
CA GLY A 161 4.72 -12.28 5.88
C GLY A 161 5.80 -11.21 5.93
N ASP A 162 5.45 -9.92 5.93
CA ASP A 162 6.41 -8.83 6.15
C ASP A 162 6.79 -8.74 7.64
N PRO A 163 8.04 -9.07 8.03
CA PRO A 163 8.46 -9.02 9.43
C PRO A 163 8.57 -7.59 9.99
N GLN A 164 8.70 -6.57 9.14
CA GLN A 164 8.86 -5.18 9.57
C GLN A 164 7.51 -4.47 9.78
N ALA A 165 6.42 -5.04 9.27
CA ALA A 165 5.11 -4.40 9.31
C ALA A 165 4.57 -4.23 10.74
N ALA A 166 4.90 -5.14 11.66
CA ALA A 166 4.47 -5.05 13.05
C ALA A 166 5.05 -3.81 13.76
N ASP A 167 6.32 -3.48 13.51
CA ASP A 167 6.95 -2.29 14.08
C ASP A 167 6.45 -1.01 13.44
N LYS A 168 6.21 -1.03 12.12
CA LYS A 168 5.56 0.08 11.42
C LYS A 168 4.16 0.36 11.96
N MET A 169 3.34 -0.67 12.23
CA MET A 169 2.01 -0.49 12.81
C MET A 169 2.02 0.24 14.16
N LYS A 170 3.06 0.06 14.98
CA LYS A 170 3.18 0.76 16.28
C LYS A 170 3.36 2.27 16.10
N MET A 171 3.92 2.73 14.98
CA MET A 171 4.10 4.16 14.69
C MET A 171 2.78 4.89 14.40
N TYR A 172 1.72 4.14 14.09
CA TYR A 172 0.39 4.67 13.75
C TYR A 172 -0.68 4.38 14.83
N GLN A 173 -0.24 4.00 16.04
CA GLN A 173 -1.10 3.88 17.23
C GLN A 173 -1.17 5.21 17.96
#